data_AF-A0AAD6NZJ9-F1
#
_entry.id   AF-A0AAD6NZJ9-F1
#
_cell.length_a   1.000
_cell.length_b   1.000
_cell.length_c   1.000
_cell.angle_alpha   90.00
_cell.angle_beta   90.00
_cell.angle_gamma   90.00
#
_symmetry.space_group_name_H-M   'P 1'
#
loop_
_entity.id
_entity.type
_entity.pdbx_description
1 polymer ?
#
loop_
_entity_poly.entity_id
_entity_poly.type
_entity_poly.pdbx_seq_one_letter_code
_entity_poly.pdbx_strand_id
1 'polypeptide(L)' 'MAIEFRALPFTFGAHVLAIAGAIMVLVWTLYYRGGLAWDSANKNLIFN' A
#
# COMPACT_ATOMS: atom_id res chain seq x y z
N MET A 1 30.48 16.40 11.36
CA MET A 1 30.60 14.94 11.18
C MET A 1 29.25 14.43 10.67
N ALA A 2 29.21 13.86 9.48
CA ALA A 2 28.04 13.12 8.99
C ALA A 2 28.30 11.63 9.22
N ILE A 3 27.31 10.90 9.73
CA ILE A 3 27.38 9.44 9.79
C ILE A 3 26.99 8.92 8.42
N GLU A 4 27.95 8.35 7.69
CA GLU A 4 27.68 7.75 6.38
C GLU A 4 27.11 6.35 6.55
N PHE A 5 25.86 6.19 6.13
CA PHE A 5 25.22 4.88 6.03
C PHE A 5 25.22 4.41 4.58
N ARG A 6 25.41 3.10 4.38
CA ARG A 6 25.15 2.49 3.07
C ARG A 6 23.66 2.63 2.77
N ALA A 7 23.30 3.33 1.70
CA ALA A 7 21.91 3.57 1.33
C ALA A 7 21.17 2.29 0.91
N LEU A 8 21.89 1.34 0.30
CA LEU A 8 21.30 0.13 -0.30
C LEU A 8 20.38 -0.66 0.65
N PRO A 9 20.79 -1.05 1.87
CA PRO A 9 19.90 -1.74 2.81
C PRO A 9 18.61 -0.97 3.14
N PHE A 10 18.71 0.36 3.32
CA PHE A 10 17.56 1.20 3.62
C PHE A 10 16.61 1.31 2.42
N THR A 11 17.16 1.40 1.21
CA THR A 11 16.37 1.37 -0.03
C THR A 11 15.58 0.07 -0.10
N PHE A 12 16.20 -1.10 0.07
CA PHE A 12 15.50 -2.37 0.05
C PHE A 12 14.45 -2.48 1.17
N GLY A 13 14.79 -2.04 2.38
CA GLY A 13 13.84 -2.00 3.50
C GLY A 13 12.59 -1.16 3.17
N ALA A 14 12.79 0.04 2.61
CA ALA A 14 11.69 0.90 2.20
C ALA A 14 10.81 0.26 1.11
N HIS A 15 11.41 -0.42 0.12
CA HIS A 15 10.65 -1.11 -0.93
C HIS A 15 9.85 -2.29 -0.39
N VAL A 16 10.42 -3.06 0.54
CA VAL A 16 9.69 -4.17 1.19
C VAL A 16 8.48 -3.63 1.97
N LEU A 17 8.66 -2.56 2.74
CA LEU A 17 7.56 -1.93 3.47
C LEU A 17 6.51 -1.34 2.53
N ALA A 18 6.92 -0.73 1.41
CA ALA A 18 6.00 -0.21 0.40
C ALA A 18 5.15 -1.33 -0.24
N ILE A 19 5.79 -2.45 -0.60
CA ILE A 19 5.10 -3.62 -1.15
C ILE A 19 4.12 -4.20 -0.12
N ALA A 20 4.56 -4.38 1.13
CA ALA A 20 3.70 -4.87 2.21
C ALA A 20 2.49 -3.95 2.44
N GLY A 21 2.71 -2.63 2.46
CA GLY A 21 1.65 -1.64 2.58
C GLY A 21 0.65 -1.69 1.42
N ALA A 22 1.14 -1.81 0.18
CA ALA A 22 0.29 -1.94 -1.00
C ALA A 22 -0.57 -3.22 -0.94
N ILE A 23 0.02 -4.36 -0.56
CA ILE A 23 -0.71 -5.62 -0.38
C ILE A 23 -1.78 -5.47 0.71
N MET A 24 -1.45 -4.85 1.85
CA MET A 24 -2.41 -4.63 2.93
C MET A 24 -3.59 -3.76 2.48
N VAL A 25 -3.33 -2.68 1.73
CA VAL A 25 -4.41 -1.83 1.19
C VAL A 25 -5.29 -2.63 0.23
N LEU A 26 -4.70 -3.43 -0.67
CA LEU A 26 -5.47 -4.26 -1.60
C LEU A 26 -6.28 -5.34 -0.88
N VAL A 27 -5.73 -6.00 0.13
CA VAL A 27 -6.48 -6.97 0.95
C VAL A 27 -7.63 -6.27 1.67
N TRP A 28 -7.39 -5.07 2.23
CA TRP A 28 -8.43 -4.29 2.87
C TRP A 28 -9.57 -3.92 1.91
N THR A 29 -9.25 -3.35 0.75
CA THR A 29 -10.26 -2.86 -0.20
C THR A 29 -10.96 -4.00 -0.94
N LEU A 30 -10.22 -5.03 -1.36
CA LEU A 30 -10.77 -6.14 -2.16
C LEU A 30 -11.48 -7.18 -1.29
N TYR A 31 -10.86 -7.64 -0.21
CA TYR A 31 -11.42 -8.75 0.59
C TYR A 31 -12.38 -8.25 1.66
N TYR A 32 -11.98 -7.25 2.47
CA TYR A 32 -12.78 -6.82 3.61
C TYR A 32 -13.86 -5.78 3.24
N ARG A 33 -13.60 -4.93 2.23
CA ARG A 33 -14.50 -3.82 1.86
C ARG A 33 -15.30 -4.07 0.58
N GLY A 34 -15.14 -5.24 -0.04
CA GLY A 34 -16.00 -5.70 -1.13
C GLY A 34 -15.60 -5.24 -2.53
N GLY A 35 -14.42 -4.64 -2.72
CA GLY A 35 -13.87 -4.33 -4.04
C GLY A 35 -13.63 -2.85 -4.30
N LEU A 36 -13.26 -2.57 -5.55
CA LEU A 36 -13.00 -1.23 -6.10
C LEU A 36 -13.89 -1.04 -7.33
N ALA A 37 -14.56 0.11 -7.43
CA ALA A 37 -15.41 0.42 -8.57
C ALA A 37 -15.35 1.91 -8.91
N TRP A 38 -15.20 2.25 -10.20
CA TRP A 38 -15.27 3.64 -10.66
C TRP A 38 -16.70 4.18 -10.72
N ASP A 39 -17.68 3.30 -10.93
CA ASP A 39 -19.10 3.62 -10.84
C ASP A 39 -19.84 2.46 -10.15
N SER A 40 -20.67 2.80 -9.17
CA SER A 40 -21.48 1.87 -8.39
C SER A 40 -22.60 2.60 -7.66
N ALA A 41 -23.72 1.89 -7.48
CA ALA A 41 -24.77 2.31 -6.56
C ALA A 41 -24.26 2.32 -5.09
N ASN A 42 -23.32 1.42 -4.76
CA ASN A 42 -22.69 1.38 -3.45
C ASN A 42 -21.45 2.30 -3.43
N LYS A 43 -21.59 3.50 -2.86
CA LYS A 43 -20.54 4.52 -2.84
C LYS A 43 -19.30 4.14 -2.03
N ASN A 44 -19.38 3.14 -1.16
CA ASN A 44 -18.21 2.64 -0.46
C ASN A 44 -17.18 2.02 -1.42
N LEU A 45 -17.61 1.42 -2.54
CA LEU A 45 -16.70 0.81 -3.53
C LEU A 45 -15.93 1.84 -4.36
N ILE A 46 -16.42 3.07 -4.45
CA ILE A 46 -15.75 4.20 -5.12
C ILE A 46 -14.76 4.89 -4.17
N PHE A 47 -15.09 4.91 -2.88
CA PHE A 47 -14.19 5.45 -1.85
C PHE A 47 -13.00 4.52 -1.56
N ASN A 48 -13.23 3.21 -1.59
CA ASN A 48 -12.17 2.20 -1.49
C ASN A 48 -11.12 2.45 -2.58
#